data_AF-A0A3E0N9J2-F1
#
_entry.id   AF-A0A3E0N9J2-F1
#
_cell.length_a   1.000
_cell.length_b   1.000
_cell.length_c   1.000
_cell.angle_alpha   90.00
_cell.angle_beta   90.00
_cell.angle_gamma   90.00
#
_symmetry.space_group_name_H-M   'P 1'
#
loop_
_entity.id
_entity.type
_entity.pdbx_description
1 polymer ?
#
loop_
_entity_poly.entity_id
_entity_poly.type
_entity_poly.pdbx_seq_one_letter_code
_entity_poly.pdbx_strand_id
1 'polypeptide(L)'
;MVAFASQGNFEPTAATPRRAGLLIGSVYRLKVTEIDGYPGVEVFPTIEIIDRIYPPPGLEAKFPIPIQLTQDDLVRASEGQMVTRVIYLEDPESALPAAEVDGEQYWFDVGPDQDPLLVADTLGRPVAILRMGGLLPGRFGPDQQFLFGSPPYKPLATIEVIPSPVPSEPLPAVPHELPEP
;
A
#
# COMPACT_ATOMS: atom_id res chain seq x y z
N MET A 1 13.30 6.66 -0.01
CA MET A 1 13.27 6.08 -1.38
C MET A 1 12.99 4.58 -1.35
N VAL A 2 12.56 3.97 -2.48
CA VAL A 2 12.26 2.53 -2.59
C VAL A 2 12.87 1.92 -3.85
N ALA A 3 13.40 0.69 -3.74
CA ALA A 3 13.86 -0.16 -4.85
C ALA A 3 13.21 -1.55 -4.79
N PHE A 4 12.93 -2.14 -5.96
CA PHE A 4 12.52 -3.54 -6.08
C PHE A 4 13.73 -4.45 -6.26
N ALA A 5 13.64 -5.66 -5.72
CA ALA A 5 14.51 -6.76 -6.10
C ALA A 5 14.15 -7.22 -7.52
N SER A 6 15.15 -7.31 -8.41
CA SER A 6 15.00 -7.68 -9.81
C SER A 6 16.31 -8.32 -10.29
N GLN A 7 16.20 -9.44 -11.01
CA GLN A 7 17.34 -10.14 -11.61
C GLN A 7 18.46 -10.48 -10.60
N GLY A 8 18.11 -10.82 -9.36
CA GLY A 8 19.06 -11.22 -8.32
C GLY A 8 19.81 -10.07 -7.65
N ASN A 9 19.36 -8.82 -7.82
CA ASN A 9 19.87 -7.66 -7.08
C ASN A 9 18.75 -6.64 -6.81
N PHE A 10 19.06 -5.55 -6.10
CA PHE A 10 18.18 -4.39 -6.04
C PHE A 10 18.42 -3.45 -7.22
N GLU A 11 17.33 -2.96 -7.80
CA GLU A 11 17.38 -1.83 -8.72
C GLU A 11 17.87 -0.55 -8.03
N PRO A 12 18.24 0.50 -8.79
CA PRO A 12 18.44 1.82 -8.22
C PRO A 12 17.20 2.28 -7.44
N THR A 13 17.42 2.87 -6.27
CA THR A 13 16.34 3.44 -5.46
C THR A 13 15.70 4.61 -6.17
N ALA A 14 14.38 4.69 -6.09
CA ALA A 14 13.57 5.73 -6.72
C ALA A 14 12.64 6.40 -5.70
N ALA A 15 12.21 7.61 -6.02
CA ALA A 15 11.22 8.33 -5.22
C ALA A 15 9.86 7.60 -5.21
N THR A 16 9.11 7.81 -4.13
CA THR A 16 7.72 7.36 -3.97
C THR A 16 6.75 8.44 -4.45
N PRO A 17 5.50 8.10 -4.82
CA PRO A 17 4.93 6.75 -4.88
C PRO A 17 5.47 5.92 -6.07
N ARG A 18 5.60 4.60 -5.85
CA ARG A 18 5.95 3.62 -6.87
C ARG A 18 4.71 2.82 -7.27
N ARG A 19 4.53 2.57 -8.56
CA ARG A 19 3.44 1.70 -9.06
C ARG A 19 4.00 0.52 -9.83
N ALA A 20 3.45 -0.66 -9.57
CA ALA A 20 3.89 -1.91 -10.18
C ALA A 20 2.73 -2.90 -10.30
N GLY A 21 2.72 -3.66 -11.38
CA GLY A 21 1.95 -4.89 -11.52
C GLY A 21 2.76 -6.05 -10.97
N LEU A 22 2.20 -6.75 -9.98
CA LEU A 22 2.81 -7.86 -9.26
C LEU A 22 2.02 -9.16 -9.53
N LEU A 23 2.71 -10.30 -9.47
CA LEU A 23 2.09 -11.63 -9.55
C LEU A 23 1.46 -12.00 -8.21
N ILE A 24 0.30 -12.64 -8.29
CA ILE A 24 -0.37 -13.23 -7.12
C ILE A 24 0.43 -14.47 -6.68
N GLY A 25 0.58 -14.68 -5.38
CA GLY A 25 1.29 -15.80 -4.76
C GLY A 25 2.82 -15.68 -4.79
N SER A 26 3.36 -14.55 -5.25
CA SER A 26 4.80 -14.26 -5.24
C SER A 26 5.16 -13.27 -4.14
N VAL A 27 6.35 -13.44 -3.55
CA VAL A 27 6.89 -12.53 -2.53
C VAL A 27 7.92 -11.60 -3.16
N TYR A 28 7.67 -10.30 -3.08
CA TYR A 28 8.52 -9.25 -3.62
C TYR A 28 9.35 -8.61 -2.52
N ARG A 29 10.67 -8.77 -2.58
CA ARG A 29 11.59 -8.06 -1.70
C ARG A 29 11.79 -6.63 -2.20
N LEU A 30 11.70 -5.67 -1.29
CA LEU A 30 12.04 -4.28 -1.53
C LEU A 30 13.25 -3.87 -0.68
N LYS A 31 13.86 -2.76 -1.06
CA LYS A 31 14.81 -2.00 -0.24
C LYS A 31 14.26 -0.59 -0.05
N VAL A 32 14.23 -0.14 1.19
CA VAL A 32 13.88 1.23 1.58
C VAL A 32 15.12 1.89 2.15
N THR A 33 15.42 3.08 1.67
CA THR A 33 16.56 3.92 2.10
C THR A 33 16.08 5.35 2.31
N GLU A 34 16.97 6.21 2.81
CA GLU A 34 16.65 7.63 3.05
C GLU A 34 15.42 7.77 3.95
N ILE A 35 15.45 7.08 5.09
CA ILE A 35 14.41 7.16 6.11
C ILE A 35 14.66 8.44 6.92
N ASP A 36 13.63 9.28 7.03
CA ASP A 36 13.74 10.61 7.64
C ASP A 36 14.20 10.50 9.10
N GLY A 37 15.28 11.19 9.45
CA GLY A 37 15.89 11.12 10.79
C GLY A 37 16.76 9.88 11.04
N TYR A 38 16.85 8.93 10.10
CA TYR A 38 17.62 7.69 10.21
C TYR A 38 18.60 7.53 9.02
N PRO A 39 19.62 8.41 8.91
CA PRO A 39 20.53 8.41 7.76
C PRO A 39 21.35 7.12 7.71
N GLY A 40 21.45 6.53 6.51
CA GLY A 40 22.20 5.29 6.28
C GLY A 40 21.49 4.02 6.74
N VAL A 41 20.32 4.11 7.37
CA VAL A 41 19.50 2.95 7.70
C VAL A 41 18.81 2.44 6.45
N GLU A 42 18.87 1.12 6.25
CA GLU A 42 18.15 0.41 5.20
C GLU A 42 17.14 -0.56 5.83
N VAL A 43 15.92 -0.61 5.29
CA VAL A 43 14.90 -1.59 5.68
C VAL A 43 14.52 -2.42 4.45
N PHE A 44 14.24 -3.71 4.65
CA PHE A 44 14.04 -4.68 3.57
C PHE A 44 12.64 -5.33 3.59
N PRO A 45 11.57 -4.56 3.34
CA PRO A 45 10.21 -5.08 3.41
C PRO A 45 9.94 -6.13 2.33
N THR A 46 8.96 -6.97 2.58
CA THR A 46 8.39 -7.89 1.59
C THR A 46 6.92 -7.60 1.38
N ILE A 47 6.49 -7.64 0.11
CA ILE A 47 5.09 -7.57 -0.27
C ILE A 47 4.70 -8.91 -0.90
N GLU A 48 3.61 -9.50 -0.42
CA GLU A 48 3.00 -10.68 -0.97
C GLU A 48 1.58 -10.32 -1.42
N ILE A 49 1.28 -10.49 -2.71
CA ILE A 49 -0.09 -10.32 -3.21
C ILE A 49 -0.80 -11.66 -3.11
N ILE A 50 -1.91 -11.72 -2.38
CA ILE A 50 -2.64 -12.96 -2.12
C ILE A 50 -3.97 -13.03 -2.89
N ASP A 51 -4.55 -11.89 -3.27
CA ASP A 51 -5.70 -11.82 -4.17
C ASP A 51 -5.70 -10.48 -4.95
N ARG A 52 -6.59 -10.36 -5.94
CA ARG A 52 -6.81 -9.17 -6.75
C ARG A 52 -8.08 -8.43 -6.34
N ILE A 53 -8.17 -7.16 -6.76
CA ILE A 53 -9.31 -6.29 -6.44
C ILE A 53 -10.47 -6.35 -7.45
N TYR A 54 -10.36 -7.19 -8.49
CA TYR A 54 -11.37 -7.36 -9.55
C TYR A 54 -11.93 -6.05 -10.16
N PRO A 55 -11.07 -5.12 -10.63
CA PRO A 55 -11.56 -3.89 -11.27
C PRO A 55 -12.19 -4.20 -12.65
N PRO A 56 -13.01 -3.27 -13.21
CA PRO A 56 -13.54 -3.44 -14.56
C PRO A 56 -12.43 -3.70 -15.58
N PRO A 57 -12.66 -4.56 -16.59
CA PRO A 57 -11.64 -4.90 -17.58
C PRO A 57 -11.02 -3.66 -18.24
N GLY A 58 -9.70 -3.58 -18.28
CA GLY A 58 -8.95 -2.45 -18.84
C GLY A 58 -8.74 -1.28 -17.88
N LEU A 59 -9.29 -1.32 -16.65
CA LEU A 59 -9.09 -0.31 -15.61
C LEU A 59 -8.20 -0.81 -14.47
N GLU A 60 -7.47 -1.92 -14.65
CA GLU A 60 -6.62 -2.51 -13.62
C GLU A 60 -5.55 -1.52 -13.13
N ALA A 61 -4.97 -0.75 -14.04
CA ALA A 61 -3.99 0.28 -13.70
C ALA A 61 -4.61 1.55 -13.09
N LYS A 62 -5.94 1.67 -13.04
CA LYS A 62 -6.63 2.83 -12.44
C LYS A 62 -6.87 2.62 -10.95
N PHE A 63 -7.03 1.38 -10.51
CA PHE A 63 -7.34 1.03 -9.13
C PHE A 63 -6.19 0.19 -8.54
N PRO A 64 -5.15 0.82 -7.99
CA PRO A 64 -4.06 0.09 -7.32
C PRO A 64 -4.50 -0.37 -5.92
N ILE A 65 -3.83 -1.41 -5.39
CA ILE A 65 -3.85 -1.68 -3.94
C ILE A 65 -2.87 -0.69 -3.29
N PRO A 66 -3.32 0.24 -2.45
CA PRO A 66 -2.41 1.13 -1.72
C PRO A 66 -1.65 0.33 -0.66
N ILE A 67 -0.33 0.53 -0.62
CA ILE A 67 0.56 -0.05 0.39
C ILE A 67 1.42 1.08 0.93
N GLN A 68 1.12 1.51 2.15
CA GLN A 68 1.84 2.58 2.82
C GLN A 68 2.98 2.00 3.69
N LEU A 69 4.19 2.51 3.47
CA LEU A 69 5.34 2.28 4.35
C LEU A 69 5.43 3.49 5.27
N THR A 70 4.79 3.43 6.43
CA THR A 70 4.76 4.58 7.35
C THR A 70 6.12 4.76 8.03
N GLN A 71 6.42 5.99 8.44
CA GLN A 71 7.66 6.29 9.17
C GLN A 71 7.79 5.41 10.42
N ASP A 72 6.73 5.30 11.22
CA ASP A 72 6.71 4.52 12.45
C ASP A 72 7.01 3.03 12.18
N ASP A 73 6.48 2.46 11.10
CA ASP A 73 6.80 1.06 10.75
C ASP A 73 8.27 0.89 10.36
N LEU A 74 8.82 1.82 9.58
CA LEU A 74 10.21 1.78 9.14
C LEU A 74 11.16 1.92 10.34
N VAL A 75 10.85 2.82 11.27
CA VAL A 75 11.60 2.99 12.52
C VAL A 75 11.54 1.71 13.35
N ARG A 76 10.33 1.20 13.66
CA ARG A 76 10.16 -0.05 14.41
C ARG A 76 10.91 -1.22 13.77
N ALA A 77 10.82 -1.35 12.44
CA ALA A 77 11.53 -2.37 11.68
C ALA A 77 13.06 -2.22 11.78
N SER A 78 13.58 -1.00 11.72
CA SER A 78 15.01 -0.72 11.86
C SER A 78 15.55 -1.02 13.26
N GLU A 79 14.70 -0.93 14.28
CA GLU A 79 15.00 -1.28 15.67
C GLU A 79 14.87 -2.79 15.94
N GLY A 80 14.60 -3.59 14.90
CA GLY A 80 14.52 -5.05 14.97
C GLY A 80 13.14 -5.59 15.33
N GLN A 81 12.11 -4.75 15.41
CA GLN A 81 10.73 -5.21 15.60
C GLN A 81 10.16 -5.75 14.29
N MET A 82 9.40 -6.84 14.37
CA MET A 82 8.66 -7.36 13.21
C MET A 82 7.33 -6.63 13.09
N VAL A 83 7.11 -5.97 11.96
CA VAL A 83 5.85 -5.32 11.57
C VAL A 83 5.21 -6.15 10.47
N THR A 84 3.95 -6.55 10.68
CA THR A 84 3.12 -7.22 9.68
C THR A 84 1.85 -6.40 9.47
N ARG A 85 1.62 -5.95 8.23
CA ARG A 85 0.36 -5.32 7.81
C ARG A 85 -0.36 -6.25 6.85
N VAL A 86 -1.64 -6.51 7.12
CA VAL A 86 -2.53 -7.19 6.18
C VAL A 86 -3.44 -6.13 5.57
N ILE A 87 -3.37 -6.01 4.24
CA ILE A 87 -4.19 -5.08 3.47
C ILE A 87 -5.40 -5.86 2.98
N TYR A 88 -6.60 -5.37 3.29
CA TYR A 88 -7.85 -5.96 2.89
C TYR A 88 -8.72 -4.96 2.14
N LEU A 89 -9.65 -5.49 1.36
CA LEU A 89 -10.73 -4.72 0.75
C LEU A 89 -11.99 -4.88 1.58
N GLU A 90 -12.58 -3.77 1.98
CA GLU A 90 -13.88 -3.75 2.64
C GLU A 90 -14.98 -4.21 1.68
N ASP A 91 -16.05 -4.77 2.24
CA ASP A 91 -17.26 -5.05 1.47
C ASP A 91 -18.00 -3.74 1.20
N PRO A 92 -18.17 -3.34 -0.08
CA PRO A 92 -18.81 -2.07 -0.45
C PRO A 92 -20.25 -1.94 0.03
N GLU A 93 -20.96 -3.05 0.31
CA GLU A 93 -22.34 -3.00 0.83
C GLU A 93 -22.38 -2.67 2.34
N SER A 94 -21.29 -2.92 3.06
CA SER A 94 -21.19 -2.73 4.51
C SER A 94 -20.30 -1.56 4.92
N ALA A 95 -19.44 -1.10 4.01
CA ALA A 95 -18.52 -0.01 4.25
C ALA A 95 -19.29 1.29 4.54
N LEU A 96 -18.99 1.93 5.66
CA LEU A 96 -19.50 3.26 5.93
C LEU A 96 -18.91 4.22 4.90
N PRO A 97 -19.69 5.12 4.27
CA PRO A 97 -19.15 6.16 3.41
C PRO A 97 -18.32 7.12 4.26
N ALA A 98 -17.03 6.84 4.42
CA ALA A 98 -16.08 7.78 4.96
C ALA A 98 -15.55 8.61 3.78
N ALA A 99 -15.60 9.93 3.89
CA ALA A 99 -14.74 10.75 3.05
C ALA A 99 -13.31 10.33 3.37
N GLU A 100 -12.59 9.79 2.38
CA GLU A 100 -11.18 9.48 2.49
C GLU A 100 -10.46 10.80 2.83
N VAL A 101 -10.09 10.97 4.09
CA VAL A 101 -9.40 12.18 4.54
C VAL A 101 -7.97 12.06 4.04
N ASP A 102 -7.61 12.89 3.07
CA ASP A 102 -6.24 13.20 2.64
C ASP A 102 -5.28 12.00 2.46
N GLY A 103 -5.69 10.97 1.72
CA GLY A 103 -4.76 9.93 1.24
C GLY A 103 -4.10 9.10 2.33
N GLU A 104 -4.60 9.14 3.56
CA GLU A 104 -4.19 8.25 4.65
C GLU A 104 -4.95 6.93 4.59
N GLN A 105 -4.22 5.82 4.59
CA GLN A 105 -4.82 4.50 4.64
C GLN A 105 -5.28 4.23 6.08
N TYR A 106 -6.58 3.99 6.31
CA TYR A 106 -7.08 3.62 7.63
C TYR A 106 -6.45 2.29 8.08
N TRP A 107 -5.96 2.25 9.32
CA TRP A 107 -5.35 1.06 9.91
C TRP A 107 -5.57 1.05 11.43
N PHE A 108 -5.43 -0.13 12.02
CA PHE A 108 -5.45 -0.33 13.46
C PHE A 108 -4.53 -1.50 13.82
N ASP A 109 -4.04 -1.52 15.06
CA ASP A 109 -3.26 -2.65 15.56
C ASP A 109 -4.20 -3.79 15.98
N VAL A 110 -3.84 -5.01 15.55
CA VAL A 110 -4.50 -6.25 15.94
C VAL A 110 -3.98 -6.68 17.32
N GLY A 111 -4.82 -7.35 18.12
CA GLY A 111 -4.42 -7.86 19.43
C GLY A 111 -3.20 -8.80 19.35
N PRO A 112 -2.33 -8.83 20.37
CA PRO A 112 -1.07 -9.58 20.32
C PRO A 112 -1.25 -11.11 20.21
N ASP A 113 -2.45 -11.61 20.54
CA ASP A 113 -2.85 -13.02 20.49
C ASP A 113 -3.71 -13.37 19.27
N GLN A 114 -3.89 -12.43 18.34
CA GLN A 114 -4.74 -12.59 17.17
C GLN A 114 -3.90 -12.69 15.89
N ASP A 115 -4.36 -13.50 14.94
CA ASP A 115 -3.77 -13.55 13.60
C ASP A 115 -4.33 -12.38 12.75
N PRO A 116 -3.48 -11.45 12.29
CA PRO A 116 -3.95 -10.31 11.50
C PRO A 116 -4.60 -10.73 10.17
N LEU A 117 -4.22 -11.89 9.61
CA LEU A 117 -4.84 -12.39 8.39
C LEU A 117 -6.28 -12.85 8.64
N LEU A 118 -6.52 -13.56 9.75
CA LEU A 118 -7.86 -13.98 10.15
C LEU A 118 -8.73 -12.77 10.52
N VAL A 119 -8.17 -11.78 11.22
CA VAL A 119 -8.91 -10.55 11.56
C VAL A 119 -9.30 -9.81 10.27
N ALA A 120 -8.37 -9.65 9.34
CA ALA A 120 -8.65 -9.01 8.05
C ALA A 120 -9.73 -9.75 7.24
N ASP A 121 -9.76 -11.09 7.28
CA ASP A 121 -10.79 -11.92 6.64
C ASP A 121 -12.19 -11.73 7.26
N THR A 122 -12.27 -11.37 8.54
CA THR A 122 -13.55 -11.01 9.18
C THR A 122 -14.05 -9.61 8.82
N LEU A 123 -13.15 -8.71 8.39
CA LEU A 123 -13.46 -7.32 8.06
C LEU A 123 -13.68 -7.09 6.56
N GLY A 124 -13.20 -8.01 5.73
CA GLY A 124 -13.29 -7.93 4.29
C GLY A 124 -12.44 -9.00 3.63
N ARG A 125 -11.93 -8.72 2.43
CA ARG A 125 -11.11 -9.68 1.68
C ARG A 125 -9.63 -9.29 1.71
N PRO A 126 -8.76 -10.07 2.37
CA PRO A 126 -7.32 -9.86 2.32
C PRO A 126 -6.79 -9.93 0.88
N VAL A 127 -5.98 -8.94 0.47
CA VAL A 127 -5.43 -8.86 -0.90
C VAL A 127 -3.91 -8.76 -0.93
N ALA A 128 -3.28 -8.24 0.12
CA ALA A 128 -1.83 -8.18 0.22
C ALA A 128 -1.35 -8.28 1.66
N ILE A 129 -0.12 -8.76 1.83
CA ILE A 129 0.58 -8.79 3.10
C ILE A 129 1.91 -8.09 2.96
N LEU A 130 2.17 -7.14 3.84
CA LEU A 130 3.42 -6.41 3.97
C LEU A 130 4.11 -6.87 5.26
N ARG A 131 5.37 -7.27 5.17
CA ARG A 131 6.18 -7.64 6.33
C ARG A 131 7.51 -6.90 6.30
N MET A 132 7.95 -6.42 7.45
CA MET A 132 9.24 -5.75 7.59
C MET A 132 9.79 -5.89 9.00
N GLY A 133 11.12 -5.78 9.13
CA GLY A 133 11.82 -6.09 10.36
C GLY A 133 12.57 -7.42 10.30
N GLY A 134 13.70 -7.48 11.00
CA GLY A 134 14.52 -8.69 11.11
C GLY A 134 15.59 -8.85 10.03
N LEU A 135 15.27 -9.52 8.92
CA LEU A 135 16.25 -10.03 7.94
C LEU A 135 17.09 -8.91 7.28
N LEU A 136 18.40 -8.98 7.49
CA LEU A 136 19.41 -8.21 6.76
C LEU A 136 20.05 -9.07 5.66
N PRO A 137 20.53 -8.47 4.56
CA PRO A 137 21.33 -9.20 3.59
C PRO A 137 22.60 -9.75 4.24
N GLY A 138 23.10 -10.87 3.70
CA GLY A 138 24.36 -11.43 4.17
C GLY A 138 25.54 -10.49 3.95
N ARG A 139 26.68 -10.77 4.59
CA ARG A 139 27.90 -9.96 4.52
C ARG A 139 28.43 -9.69 3.09
N PHE A 140 28.06 -10.53 2.13
CA PHE A 140 28.46 -10.41 0.73
C PHE A 140 27.37 -9.80 -0.16
N GLY A 141 26.32 -9.26 0.43
CA GLY A 141 25.14 -8.75 -0.27
C GLY A 141 23.95 -9.69 -0.22
N PRO A 142 22.84 -9.32 -0.88
CA PRO A 142 21.63 -10.11 -0.91
C PRO A 142 21.81 -11.37 -1.77
N ASP A 143 21.42 -12.53 -1.24
CA ASP A 143 21.39 -13.79 -1.98
C ASP A 143 19.99 -14.08 -2.56
N GLN A 144 19.88 -15.14 -3.37
CA GLN A 144 18.60 -15.50 -4.02
C GLN A 144 17.50 -15.83 -3.00
N GLN A 145 17.85 -16.40 -1.85
CA GLN A 145 16.89 -16.72 -0.80
C GLN A 145 16.36 -15.44 -0.15
N PHE A 146 17.24 -14.50 0.18
CA PHE A 146 16.87 -13.19 0.72
C PHE A 146 15.97 -12.41 -0.25
N LEU A 147 16.25 -12.47 -1.55
CA LEU A 147 15.48 -11.79 -2.59
C LEU A 147 14.22 -12.54 -3.05
N PHE A 148 13.92 -13.71 -2.47
CA PHE A 148 12.82 -14.58 -2.89
C PHE A 148 12.84 -14.95 -4.39
N GLY A 149 14.04 -15.12 -4.96
CA GLY A 149 14.21 -15.40 -6.38
C GLY A 149 13.96 -14.20 -7.30
N SER A 150 13.65 -13.01 -6.77
CA SER A 150 13.33 -11.79 -7.54
C SER A 150 12.27 -12.02 -8.61
N PRO A 151 11.01 -12.35 -8.23
CA PRO A 151 9.95 -12.62 -9.19
C PRO A 151 9.76 -11.43 -10.15
N PRO A 152 9.34 -11.68 -11.41
CA PRO A 152 9.16 -10.60 -12.36
C PRO A 152 8.03 -9.68 -11.92
N TYR A 153 8.17 -8.40 -12.23
CA TYR A 153 7.12 -7.41 -12.03
C TYR A 153 7.11 -6.42 -13.20
N LYS A 154 6.02 -5.67 -13.34
CA LYS A 154 5.88 -4.66 -14.38
C LYS A 154 5.80 -3.26 -13.75
N PRO A 155 6.79 -2.38 -13.91
CA PRO A 155 6.65 -0.97 -13.51
C PRO A 155 5.45 -0.33 -14.24
N LEU A 156 4.66 0.44 -13.51
CA LEU A 156 3.53 1.20 -14.04
C LEU A 156 3.80 2.70 -13.87
N ALA A 157 3.33 3.50 -14.81
CA ALA A 157 3.44 4.95 -14.70
C ALA A 157 2.59 5.45 -13.52
N THR A 158 3.15 6.39 -12.75
CA THR A 158 2.37 7.16 -11.78
C THR A 158 1.36 7.99 -12.55
N ILE A 159 0.06 7.80 -12.28
CA ILE A 159 -0.99 8.63 -12.87
C ILE A 159 -1.17 9.78 -11.88
N GLU A 160 -0.99 11.02 -12.32
CA GLU A 160 -1.38 12.18 -11.53
C GLU A 160 -2.89 12.12 -11.35
N VAL A 161 -3.35 11.94 -10.10
CA VAL A 161 -4.78 12.03 -9.78
C VAL A 161 -5.14 13.50 -9.89
N ILE A 162 -5.86 13.87 -10.96
CA ILE A 162 -6.51 15.18 -11.03
C ILE A 162 -7.61 15.14 -9.96
N PRO A 163 -7.60 16.02 -8.94
CA PRO A 163 -8.65 16.03 -7.94
C PRO A 163 -10.00 16.22 -8.63
N SER A 164 -10.98 15.39 -8.26
CA SER A 164 -12.34 15.58 -8.74
C SER A 164 -12.82 16.97 -8.32
N PRO A 165 -13.48 17.74 -9.19
CA PRO A 165 -14.02 19.04 -8.79
C PRO A 165 -14.97 18.82 -7.62
N VAL A 166 -14.70 19.52 -6.51
CA VAL A 166 -15.61 19.60 -5.36
C VAL A 166 -17.00 19.95 -5.90
N PRO A 167 -18.08 19.25 -5.50
CA PRO A 167 -19.43 19.63 -5.91
C PRO A 167 -19.64 21.11 -5.57
N SER A 168 -19.93 21.90 -6.60
CA SER A 168 -20.22 23.32 -6.44
C SER A 168 -21.35 23.49 -5.43
N GLU A 169 -21.21 24.47 -4.52
CA GLU A 169 -22.26 24.85 -3.57
C GLU A 169 -23.64 24.84 -4.23
N PRO A 170 -24.69 24.33 -3.54
CA PRO A 170 -26.03 24.35 -4.10
C PRO A 170 -26.43 25.78 -4.43
N LEU A 171 -26.87 25.99 -5.67
CA LEU A 171 -27.39 27.26 -6.16
C LEU A 171 -28.43 27.81 -5.16
N PRO A 172 -28.38 29.11 -4.81
CA PRO A 172 -29.34 29.69 -3.87
C PRO A 172 -30.75 29.47 -4.41
N ALA A 173 -31.65 29.01 -3.52
CA ALA A 173 -33.04 28.76 -3.86
C ALA A 173 -33.68 30.05 -4.41
N VAL A 174 -34.23 29.95 -5.62
CA VAL A 174 -35.03 31.03 -6.22
C VAL A 174 -36.29 31.20 -5.38
N PRO A 175 -36.58 32.40 -4.82
CA PRO A 175 -37.80 32.61 -4.06
C PRO A 175 -39.02 32.41 -4.96
N HIS A 176 -39.94 31.56 -4.53
CA HIS A 176 -41.23 31.37 -5.18
C HIS A 176 -42.10 32.60 -4.85
N GLU A 177 -42.22 33.56 -5.76
CA GLU A 177 -43.23 34.62 -5.65
C GLU A 177 -44.62 33.99 -5.85
N LEU A 178 -45.48 34.12 -4.84
CA LEU A 178 -46.91 33.78 -4.92
C LEU A 178 -47.62 34.87 -5.73
N PRO A 179 -48.57 34.53 -6.62
CA PRO A 179 -49.33 35.55 -7.33
C PRO A 179 -50.30 36.26 -6.37
N GLU A 180 -50.27 37.59 -6.36
CA GLU A 180 -51.24 38.43 -5.66
C GLU A 180 -52.64 38.37 -6.32
N PRO A 181 -53.72 38.59 -5.54
CA PRO A 181 -55.11 38.29 -5.94
C PRO A 181 -55.72 39.24 -6.99
#